data_AF-A0A934XSD5-F1
#
_entry.id   AF-A0A934XSD5-F1
#
_cell.length_a   1.000
_cell.length_b   1.000
_cell.length_c   1.000
_cell.angle_alpha   90.00
_cell.angle_beta   90.00
_cell.angle_gamma   90.00
#
_symmetry.space_group_name_H-M   'P 1'
#
loop_
_entity.id
_entity.type
_entity.pdbx_description
1 polymer ?
#
loop_
_entity_poly.entity_id
_entity_poly.type
_entity_poly.pdbx_seq_one_letter_code
_entity_poly.pdbx_strand_id
1 'polypeptide(L)'
;MSKFAMTQPPVTYQEVVNLLATLPLERLNSVYDFDLFLEYQPLVPIPETDIFGATHADIRADEERWNQQFADSRDKLSALAHEAAEEFRHGRTKPMRFTSDGVTAHPAGRFGQDEQDVQDSCSVVCKTIGTRV
;
A
#
# COMPACT_ATOMS: atom_id res chain seq x y z
N MET A 1 19.53 -9.95 -18.94
CA MET A 1 18.61 -8.83 -18.64
C MET A 1 17.64 -8.66 -19.80
N SER A 2 16.47 -9.32 -19.74
CA SER A 2 15.44 -9.15 -20.76
C SER A 2 14.59 -7.93 -20.46
N LYS A 3 14.77 -6.87 -21.27
CA LYS A 3 13.78 -5.79 -21.42
C LYS A 3 12.52 -6.40 -22.02
N PHE A 4 11.48 -6.61 -21.22
CA PHE A 4 10.14 -6.79 -21.77
C PHE A 4 9.63 -5.41 -22.20
N ALA A 5 10.05 -4.98 -23.39
CA ALA A 5 9.28 -3.99 -24.12
C ALA A 5 8.00 -4.71 -24.55
N MET A 6 6.90 -4.52 -23.81
CA MET A 6 5.57 -4.83 -24.33
C MET A 6 5.24 -3.78 -25.39
N THR A 7 5.84 -3.93 -26.57
CA THR A 7 5.40 -3.23 -27.76
C THR A 7 4.18 -3.98 -28.27
N GLN A 8 3.02 -3.77 -27.63
CA GLN A 8 1.79 -4.20 -28.25
C GLN A 8 1.65 -3.43 -29.57
N PRO A 9 1.31 -4.11 -30.67
CA PRO A 9 1.05 -3.42 -31.92
C PRO A 9 -0.04 -2.36 -31.69
N PRO A 10 0.03 -1.19 -32.35
CA PRO A 10 -0.99 -0.16 -32.20
C PRO A 10 -2.33 -0.75 -32.63
N VAL A 11 -3.31 -0.71 -31.72
CA VAL A 11 -4.67 -1.18 -32.00
C VAL A 11 -5.22 -0.36 -33.16
N THR A 12 -5.66 -1.05 -34.21
CA THR A 12 -6.21 -0.40 -35.40
C THR A 12 -7.67 -0.03 -35.19
N TYR A 13 -8.14 1.02 -35.89
CA TYR A 13 -9.55 1.41 -35.87
C TYR A 13 -10.50 0.24 -36.20
N GLN A 14 -10.11 -0.59 -37.18
CA GLN A 14 -10.92 -1.73 -37.60
C GLN A 14 -11.04 -2.80 -36.50
N GLU A 15 -10.00 -3.03 -35.73
CA GLU A 15 -10.04 -3.97 -34.60
C GLU A 15 -10.99 -3.49 -33.51
N VAL A 16 -11.01 -2.18 -33.22
CA VAL A 16 -11.97 -1.60 -32.27
C VAL A 16 -13.39 -1.77 -32.77
N VAL A 17 -13.67 -1.43 -34.04
CA VAL A 17 -15.02 -1.59 -34.63
C VAL A 17 -15.47 -3.05 -34.58
N ASN A 18 -14.59 -3.99 -34.93
CA ASN A 18 -14.90 -5.42 -34.87
C ASN A 18 -15.19 -5.88 -33.42
N LEU A 19 -14.41 -5.40 -32.45
CA LEU A 19 -14.65 -5.69 -31.03
C LEU A 19 -16.02 -5.19 -30.59
N LEU A 20 -16.35 -3.92 -30.88
CA LEU A 20 -17.64 -3.32 -30.50
C LEU A 20 -18.82 -4.05 -31.14
N ALA A 21 -18.68 -4.50 -32.39
CA ALA A 21 -19.71 -5.25 -33.10
C ALA A 21 -20.01 -6.63 -32.47
N THR A 22 -19.07 -7.20 -31.71
CA THR A 22 -19.25 -8.49 -31.00
C THR A 22 -19.80 -8.35 -29.58
N LEU A 23 -19.87 -7.14 -29.04
CA LEU A 23 -20.34 -6.93 -27.67
C LEU A 23 -21.87 -7.06 -27.56
N PRO A 24 -22.39 -7.63 -26.45
CA PRO A 24 -23.81 -7.58 -26.15
C PRO A 24 -24.31 -6.13 -26.09
N LEU A 25 -25.55 -5.90 -26.53
CA LEU A 25 -26.14 -4.55 -26.61
C LEU A 25 -26.11 -3.83 -25.26
N GLU A 26 -26.26 -4.57 -24.16
CA GLU A 26 -26.23 -4.05 -22.80
C GLU A 26 -24.87 -3.45 -22.42
N ARG A 27 -23.78 -3.87 -23.09
CA ARG A 27 -22.42 -3.39 -22.86
C ARG A 27 -22.07 -2.14 -23.68
N LEU A 28 -22.81 -1.85 -24.76
CA LEU A 28 -22.51 -0.69 -25.61
C LEU A 28 -22.69 0.63 -24.85
N ASN A 29 -23.67 0.71 -23.95
CA ASN A 29 -23.84 1.90 -23.10
C ASN A 29 -22.61 2.12 -22.20
N SER A 30 -22.06 1.05 -21.59
CA SER A 30 -20.86 1.17 -20.77
C SER A 30 -19.63 1.61 -21.57
N VAL A 31 -19.54 1.20 -22.83
CA VAL A 31 -18.45 1.64 -23.71
C VAL A 31 -18.61 3.12 -24.09
N TYR A 32 -19.84 3.54 -24.39
CA TYR A 32 -20.14 4.95 -24.65
C TYR A 32 -19.85 5.84 -23.44
N ASP A 33 -20.26 5.41 -22.24
CA ASP A 33 -19.97 6.11 -20.99
C ASP A 33 -18.45 6.22 -20.75
N PHE A 34 -17.70 5.18 -21.10
CA PHE A 34 -16.24 5.19 -21.00
C PHE A 34 -15.59 6.12 -22.03
N ASP A 35 -16.09 6.16 -23.26
CA ASP A 35 -15.61 7.09 -24.30
C ASP A 35 -15.84 8.55 -23.87
N LEU A 36 -17.03 8.87 -23.37
CA LEU A 36 -17.32 10.16 -22.76
C LEU A 36 -16.38 10.46 -21.59
N PHE A 37 -16.10 9.49 -20.73
CA PHE A 37 -15.14 9.67 -19.65
C PHE A 37 -13.76 10.06 -20.19
N LEU A 38 -13.27 9.41 -21.26
CA LEU A 38 -11.98 9.75 -21.87
C LEU A 38 -11.97 11.15 -22.50
N GLU A 39 -13.08 11.60 -23.07
CA GLU A 39 -13.22 12.96 -23.60
C GLU A 39 -13.11 14.02 -22.49
N TYR A 40 -13.73 13.77 -21.33
CA TYR A 40 -13.74 14.71 -20.20
C TYR A 40 -12.55 14.56 -19.24
N GLN A 41 -11.89 13.41 -19.23
CA GLN A 41 -10.69 13.11 -18.45
C GLN A 41 -9.59 12.73 -19.43
N PRO A 42 -9.02 13.71 -20.16
CA PRO A 42 -7.94 13.43 -21.09
C PRO A 42 -6.84 12.69 -20.33
N LEU A 43 -6.41 11.56 -20.88
CA LEU A 43 -5.30 10.78 -20.35
C LEU A 43 -4.06 11.68 -20.38
N VAL A 44 -3.85 12.45 -19.32
CA VAL A 44 -2.61 13.17 -19.07
C VAL A 44 -1.51 12.11 -19.12
N PRO A 45 -0.35 12.40 -19.75
CA PRO A 45 0.78 11.49 -19.70
C PRO A 45 0.95 11.03 -18.26
N ILE A 46 0.91 9.71 -18.04
CA ILE A 46 1.11 9.16 -16.70
C ILE A 46 2.44 9.73 -16.23
N PRO A 47 2.44 10.56 -15.18
CA PRO A 47 3.66 11.21 -14.76
C PRO A 47 4.68 10.12 -14.42
N GLU A 48 5.94 10.31 -14.83
CA GLU A 48 7.01 9.34 -14.55
C GLU A 48 7.24 9.17 -13.04
N THR A 49 6.72 10.12 -12.26
CA THR A 49 6.75 10.20 -10.81
C THR A 49 5.34 10.22 -10.23
N ASP A 50 5.13 9.55 -9.10
CA ASP A 50 3.89 9.60 -8.32
C ASP A 50 3.67 10.98 -7.66
N ILE A 51 2.54 11.19 -6.97
CA ILE A 51 2.19 12.38 -6.18
C ILE A 51 3.24 12.76 -5.14
N PHE A 52 4.09 11.81 -4.72
CA PHE A 52 5.21 12.02 -3.82
C PHE A 52 6.56 12.26 -4.53
N GLY A 53 6.57 12.36 -5.86
CA GLY A 53 7.79 12.52 -6.66
C GLY A 53 8.61 11.24 -6.83
N ALA A 54 8.12 10.09 -6.35
CA ALA A 54 8.82 8.82 -6.45
C ALA A 54 8.70 8.22 -7.85
N THR A 55 9.81 7.76 -8.43
CA THR A 55 9.77 7.06 -9.71
C THR A 55 9.29 5.63 -9.55
N HIS A 56 8.88 4.99 -10.65
CA HIS A 56 8.56 3.56 -10.66
C HIS A 56 9.72 2.66 -10.17
N ALA A 57 10.97 3.07 -10.41
CA ALA A 57 12.14 2.33 -9.95
C ALA A 57 12.29 2.44 -8.42
N ASP A 58 12.04 3.63 -7.87
CA ASP A 58 12.09 3.88 -6.42
C ASP A 58 11.02 3.07 -5.70
N ILE A 59 9.78 3.09 -6.21
CA ILE A 59 8.67 2.30 -5.66
C ILE A 59 9.02 0.82 -5.67
N ARG A 60 9.55 0.30 -6.79
CA ARG A 60 9.94 -1.12 -6.88
C ARG A 60 11.02 -1.50 -5.87
N ALA A 61 12.02 -0.63 -5.69
CA ALA A 61 13.09 -0.87 -4.73
C ALA A 61 12.58 -0.83 -3.28
N ASP A 62 11.62 0.06 -2.99
CA ASP A 62 10.95 0.12 -1.69
C ASP A 62 10.13 -1.15 -1.43
N GLU A 63 9.29 -1.55 -2.38
CA GLU A 63 8.49 -2.79 -2.29
C GLU A 63 9.35 -4.03 -2.02
N GLU A 64 10.50 -4.14 -2.69
CA GLU A 64 11.44 -5.24 -2.45
C GLU A 64 12.01 -5.21 -1.03
N ARG A 65 12.35 -4.02 -0.52
CA ARG A 65 12.83 -3.85 0.86
C ARG A 65 11.74 -4.19 1.87
N TRP A 66 10.50 -3.74 1.64
CA TRP A 66 9.35 -4.09 2.47
C TRP A 66 9.12 -5.59 2.50
N ASN A 67 9.19 -6.27 1.34
CA ASN A 67 9.05 -7.71 1.26
C ASN A 67 10.12 -8.45 2.07
N GLN A 68 11.37 -8.00 2.02
CA GLN A 68 12.45 -8.57 2.83
C GLN A 68 12.20 -8.39 4.33
N GLN A 69 11.86 -7.17 4.76
CA GLN A 69 11.56 -6.89 6.17
C GLN A 69 10.35 -7.68 6.67
N PHE A 70 9.32 -7.82 5.85
CA PHE A 70 8.17 -8.65 6.16
C PHE A 70 8.56 -10.12 6.27
N ALA A 71 9.34 -10.65 5.32
CA ALA A 71 9.82 -12.02 5.34
C ALA A 71 10.63 -12.32 6.61
N ASP A 72 11.53 -11.41 6.99
CA ASP A 72 12.38 -11.54 8.18
C ASP A 72 11.58 -11.45 9.49
N SER A 73 10.46 -10.73 9.49
CA SER A 73 9.63 -10.50 10.68
C SER A 73 8.42 -11.43 10.81
N ARG A 74 8.22 -12.38 9.87
CA ARG A 74 7.05 -13.27 9.83
C ARG A 74 6.79 -14.00 11.14
N ASP A 75 7.82 -14.58 11.74
CA ASP A 75 7.67 -15.37 12.97
C ASP A 75 7.25 -14.48 14.15
N LYS A 76 7.84 -13.28 14.25
CA LYS A 76 7.49 -12.29 15.28
C LYS A 76 6.04 -11.81 15.11
N LEU A 77 5.63 -11.50 13.87
CA LEU A 77 4.26 -11.10 13.57
C LEU A 77 3.26 -12.23 13.87
N SER A 78 3.63 -13.48 13.57
CA SER A 78 2.81 -14.65 13.90
C SER A 78 2.66 -14.83 15.42
N ALA A 79 3.73 -14.63 16.18
CA ALA A 79 3.68 -14.70 17.64
C ALA A 79 2.77 -13.61 18.23
N LEU A 80 2.92 -12.36 17.77
CA LEU A 80 2.08 -11.24 18.20
C LEU A 80 0.61 -11.46 17.84
N ALA A 81 0.33 -12.00 16.64
CA ALA A 81 -1.03 -12.32 16.22
C ALA A 81 -1.64 -13.42 17.11
N HIS A 82 -0.85 -14.42 17.50
CA HIS A 82 -1.29 -15.48 18.40
C HIS A 82 -1.61 -14.92 19.79
N GLU A 83 -0.70 -14.12 20.35
CA GLU A 83 -0.88 -13.46 21.65
C GLU A 83 -2.16 -12.61 21.66
N ALA A 84 -2.34 -11.75 20.65
CA ALA A 84 -3.54 -10.92 20.53
C ALA A 84 -4.83 -11.76 20.45
N ALA A 85 -4.80 -12.87 19.72
CA ALA A 85 -5.93 -13.79 19.63
C ALA A 85 -6.23 -14.48 20.97
N GLU A 86 -5.20 -14.86 21.74
CA GLU A 86 -5.38 -15.41 23.07
C GLU A 86 -5.94 -14.37 24.04
N GLU A 87 -5.42 -13.15 24.04
CA GLU A 87 -5.96 -12.07 24.88
C GLU A 87 -7.42 -11.80 24.60
N PHE A 88 -7.81 -11.79 23.31
CA PHE A 88 -9.20 -11.63 22.90
C PHE A 88 -10.08 -12.76 23.42
N ARG A 89 -9.66 -14.02 23.25
CA ARG A 89 -10.41 -15.20 23.72
C ARG A 89 -10.58 -15.23 25.24
N HIS A 90 -9.59 -14.73 25.97
CA HIS A 90 -9.65 -14.65 27.44
C HIS A 90 -10.31 -13.36 27.95
N GLY A 91 -10.86 -12.51 27.07
CA GLY A 91 -11.51 -11.25 27.44
C GLY A 91 -10.54 -10.25 28.08
N ARG A 92 -9.23 -10.40 27.85
CA ARG A 92 -8.17 -9.51 28.36
C ARG A 92 -7.93 -8.30 27.46
N THR A 93 -8.59 -8.23 26.31
CA THR A 93 -8.50 -7.07 25.40
C THR A 93 -9.13 -5.83 26.03
N LYS A 94 -8.43 -4.70 25.87
CA LYS A 94 -8.89 -3.41 26.36
C LYS A 94 -10.07 -2.91 25.50
N PRO A 95 -11.23 -2.60 26.09
CA PRO A 95 -12.37 -2.10 25.34
C PRO A 95 -12.02 -0.72 24.75
N MET A 96 -12.24 -0.58 23.43
CA MET A 96 -12.14 0.71 22.77
C MET A 96 -13.30 1.60 23.24
N ARG A 97 -12.99 2.74 23.84
CA ARG A 97 -13.98 3.75 24.25
C ARG A 97 -13.85 4.95 23.34
N PHE A 98 -14.93 5.32 22.66
CA PHE A 98 -14.98 6.56 21.89
C PHE A 98 -15.38 7.70 22.82
N THR A 99 -14.65 8.81 22.74
CA THR A 99 -15.08 10.10 23.28
C THR A 99 -16.12 10.73 22.35
N SER A 100 -16.86 11.72 22.84
CA SER A 100 -17.90 12.41 22.08
C SER A 100 -17.40 13.16 20.84
N ASP A 101 -16.09 13.43 20.78
CA ASP A 101 -15.33 13.99 19.66
C ASP A 101 -14.77 12.94 18.68
N GLY A 102 -15.11 11.65 18.88
CA GLY A 102 -14.70 10.56 17.98
C GLY A 102 -13.27 10.05 18.20
N VAL A 103 -12.57 10.55 19.22
CA VAL A 103 -11.23 10.10 19.60
C VAL A 103 -11.34 8.88 20.53
N THR A 104 -10.42 7.92 20.43
CA THR A 104 -10.41 6.80 21.38
C THR A 104 -9.84 7.30 22.71
N ALA A 105 -10.64 7.28 23.78
CA ALA A 105 -10.17 7.57 25.13
C ALA A 105 -9.15 6.51 25.52
N HIS A 106 -7.85 6.85 25.57
CA HIS A 106 -6.83 5.98 26.14
C HIS A 106 -6.91 6.02 27.67
N PRO A 107 -7.23 4.90 28.36
CA PRO A 107 -7.01 4.80 29.79
C PRO A 107 -5.51 4.80 30.06
N ALA A 108 -5.01 5.83 30.74
CA ALA A 108 -3.64 5.93 31.21
C ALA A 108 -3.30 4.71 32.07
N GLY A 109 -2.32 3.92 31.64
CA GLY A 109 -1.84 2.78 32.39
C GLY A 109 -1.22 1.74 31.48
N ARG A 110 0.12 1.69 31.49
CA ARG A 110 0.98 0.69 30.82
C ARG A 110 1.19 0.86 29.31
N PHE A 111 1.57 2.05 28.87
CA PHE A 111 2.30 2.25 27.59
C PHE A 111 3.58 3.08 27.76
N GLY A 112 3.86 3.55 28.99
CA GLY A 112 4.96 4.48 29.26
C GLY A 112 6.30 3.84 29.63
N GLN A 113 6.46 2.51 29.50
CA GLN A 113 7.77 1.87 29.69
C GLN A 113 8.37 1.37 28.37
N ASP A 114 7.54 0.95 27.40
CA ASP A 114 8.05 0.45 26.11
C ASP A 114 8.48 1.58 25.15
N GLU A 115 7.93 2.79 25.30
CA GLU A 115 8.27 3.94 24.44
C GLU A 115 9.70 4.45 24.67
N GLN A 116 10.21 4.34 25.92
CA GLN A 116 11.57 4.73 26.26
C GLN A 116 12.60 3.70 25.76
N ASP A 117 12.29 2.39 25.84
CA ASP A 117 13.17 1.32 25.33
C ASP A 117 13.29 1.35 23.80
N VAL A 118 12.22 1.72 23.09
CA VAL A 118 12.26 1.91 21.62
C VAL A 118 13.05 3.16 21.23
N GLN A 119 12.93 4.27 21.97
CA GLN A 119 13.74 5.48 21.74
C GLN A 119 15.23 5.26 22.03
N ASP A 120 15.55 4.56 23.11
CA ASP A 120 16.94 4.25 23.48
C ASP A 120 17.59 3.29 22.47
N SER A 121 16.85 2.29 21.99
CA SER A 121 17.30 1.40 20.92
C SER A 121 17.56 2.15 19.60
N CYS A 122 16.68 3.08 19.23
CA CYS A 122 16.84 3.88 18.01
C CYS A 122 18.05 4.84 18.11
N SER A 123 18.33 5.40 19.31
CA SER A 123 19.52 6.24 19.52
C SER A 123 20.83 5.44 19.49
N VAL A 124 20.85 4.17 19.92
CA VAL A 124 22.04 3.32 19.87
C VAL A 124 22.37 2.96 18.43
N VAL A 125 21.38 2.55 17.64
CA VAL A 125 21.57 2.19 16.22
C VAL A 125 22.07 3.39 15.39
N CYS A 126 21.58 4.61 15.64
CA CYS A 126 22.07 5.81 14.95
C CYS A 126 23.51 6.20 15.36
N LYS A 127 23.93 5.99 16.61
CA LYS A 127 25.31 6.27 17.05
C LYS A 127 26.33 5.28 16.49
N THR A 128 25.95 4.02 16.29
CA THR A 128 26.87 2.99 15.76
C THR A 128 27.10 3.14 14.26
N ILE A 129 26.13 3.69 13.51
CA ILE A 129 26.26 3.91 12.06
C ILE A 129 26.96 5.26 11.75
N GLY A 130 26.95 6.22 12.67
CA GLY A 130 27.56 7.54 12.50
C GLY A 130 29.06 7.66 12.77
N THR A 131 29.78 6.57 13.09
CA THR A 131 31.22 6.63 13.41
C THR A 131 32.05 5.72 12.50
N ARG A 132 31.98 5.96 11.19
CA ARG A 132 33.06 5.62 10.24
C ARG A 132 33.10 6.68 9.13
N VAL A 133 33.73 7.80 9.45
CA VAL A 133 34.60 8.56 8.55
C VAL A 133 35.92 8.74 9.28
#